data_AF-A0A2T4TTW6-F1
#
_entry.id   AF-A0A2T4TTW6-F1
#
_cell.length_a   1.000
_cell.length_b   1.000
_cell.length_c   1.000
_cell.angle_alpha   90.00
_cell.angle_beta   90.00
_cell.angle_gamma   90.00
#
_symmetry.space_group_name_H-M   'P 1'
#
loop_
_entity.id
_entity.type
_entity.pdbx_description
1 polymer ?
#
loop_
_entity_poly.entity_id
_entity_poly.type
_entity_poly.pdbx_seq_one_letter_code
_entity_poly.pdbx_strand_id
1 'polypeptide(L)' 'MELIDIVNKLIGNIEPIGDTSIDEERFENLKAYCELINEMVKRVDDVVCNNWDSCLASVKRSNDYISDFLTNTLKIEG' A
#
# COMPACT_ATOMS: atom_id res chain seq x y z
N MET A 1 7.94 2.92 -12.57
CA MET A 1 7.08 1.73 -12.73
C MET A 1 5.77 2.24 -13.29
N GLU A 2 5.28 1.74 -14.42
CA GLU A 2 4.18 2.39 -15.16
C GLU A 2 2.94 2.69 -14.29
N LEU A 3 2.62 1.82 -13.32
CA LEU A 3 1.53 2.04 -12.37
C LEU A 3 1.75 3.27 -11.47
N ILE A 4 2.98 3.53 -11.02
CA ILE A 4 3.30 4.72 -10.21
C ILE A 4 3.14 5.98 -11.03
N ASP A 5 3.50 5.95 -12.32
CA ASP A 5 3.34 7.11 -13.20
C ASP A 5 1.85 7.41 -13.45
N ILE A 6 1.01 6.39 -13.51
CA ILE A 6 -0.45 6.55 -13.59
C ILE A 6 -0.99 7.14 -12.29
N VAL A 7 -0.60 6.61 -11.13
CA VAL A 7 -1.02 7.13 -9.82
C VAL A 7 -0.62 8.59 -9.67
N ASN A 8 0.61 8.95 -10.02
CA ASN A 8 1.10 10.33 -9.98
C ASN A 8 0.31 11.26 -10.90
N LYS A 9 -0.12 10.79 -12.08
CA LYS A 9 -0.97 11.57 -12.99
C LYS A 9 -2.40 11.76 -12.46
N LEU A 10 -2.90 10.83 -11.64
CA LEU A 10 -4.26 10.88 -11.09
C LEU A 10 -4.34 11.67 -9.79
N ILE A 11 -3.38 11.46 -8.88
CA ILE A 11 -3.35 12.08 -7.56
C ILE A 11 -2.63 13.43 -7.57
N GLY A 12 -1.59 13.59 -8.37
CA GLY A 12 -0.75 14.80 -8.37
C GLY A 12 0.50 14.67 -7.50
N ASN A 13 1.26 15.76 -7.40
CA ASN A 13 2.52 15.77 -6.66
C ASN A 13 2.28 15.82 -5.15
N ILE A 14 3.11 15.13 -4.38
CA ILE A 14 3.03 15.00 -2.92
C ILE A 14 4.21 15.65 -2.18
N GLU A 15 5.28 16.04 -2.88
CA GLU A 15 6.49 16.59 -2.26
C GLU A 15 6.30 18.06 -1.89
N PRO A 16 6.41 18.50 -0.62
CA PRO A 16 6.26 19.90 -0.27
C PRO A 16 7.43 20.76 -0.79
N ILE A 17 7.17 22.03 -1.10
CA ILE A 17 8.18 22.98 -1.60
C ILE A 17 8.34 24.23 -0.73
N GLY A 18 7.61 24.34 0.38
CA GLY A 18 7.68 25.47 1.31
C GLY A 18 6.84 26.67 0.88
N ASP A 19 5.92 26.50 -0.08
CA ASP A 19 4.92 27.50 -0.47
C ASP A 19 3.56 27.04 0.06
N THR A 20 3.02 27.75 1.04
CA THR A 20 1.75 27.39 1.70
C THR A 20 0.61 27.17 0.72
N SER A 21 0.52 27.96 -0.35
CA SER A 21 -0.58 27.85 -1.31
C SER A 21 -0.50 26.57 -2.13
N ILE A 22 0.70 26.11 -2.45
CA ILE A 22 0.95 24.90 -3.23
C ILE A 22 0.96 23.67 -2.31
N ASP A 23 1.55 23.80 -1.12
CA ASP A 23 1.72 22.70 -0.18
C ASP A 23 0.37 22.26 0.43
N GLU A 24 -0.65 23.13 0.48
CA GLU A 24 -2.02 22.73 0.83
C GLU A 24 -2.56 21.68 -0.16
N GLU A 25 -2.43 21.91 -1.46
CA GLU A 25 -2.84 20.93 -2.49
C GLU A 25 -2.02 19.64 -2.39
N ARG A 26 -0.69 19.75 -2.25
CA ARG A 26 0.20 18.58 -2.15
C ARG A 26 -0.05 17.76 -0.89
N PHE A 27 -0.49 18.40 0.19
CA PHE A 27 -0.88 17.71 1.41
C PHE A 27 -2.16 16.89 1.22
N GLU A 28 -3.17 17.41 0.52
CA GLU A 28 -4.35 16.61 0.15
C GLU A 28 -3.98 15.44 -0.78
N ASN A 29 -3.09 15.68 -1.74
CA ASN A 29 -2.55 14.61 -2.60
C ASN A 29 -1.83 13.53 -1.79
N LEU A 30 -1.03 13.93 -0.80
CA LEU A 30 -0.33 13.00 0.10
C LEU A 30 -1.33 12.13 0.89
N LYS A 31 -2.42 12.71 1.41
CA LYS A 31 -3.48 11.94 2.09
C LYS A 31 -4.10 10.90 1.17
N ALA A 32 -4.45 11.29 -0.06
CA ALA A 32 -5.00 10.36 -1.05
C ALA A 32 -4.02 9.22 -1.37
N TYR A 33 -2.73 9.54 -1.45
CA TYR A 33 -1.67 8.55 -1.66
C TYR A 33 -1.58 7.55 -0.49
N CYS A 34 -1.64 8.05 0.74
CA CYS A 34 -1.66 7.21 1.95
C CYS A 34 -2.91 6.32 2.03
N GLU A 35 -4.08 6.84 1.65
CA GLU A 35 -5.32 6.07 1.59
C GLU A 35 -5.23 4.93 0.57
N LEU A 36 -4.68 5.20 -0.62
CA LEU A 36 -4.44 4.18 -1.63
C LEU A 36 -3.50 3.07 -1.11
N ILE A 37 -2.39 3.44 -0.47
CA ILE A 37 -1.44 2.47 0.11
C ILE A 37 -2.15 1.60 1.14
N ASN A 38 -2.93 2.20 2.04
CA ASN A 38 -3.68 1.50 3.08
C ASN A 38 -4.65 0.47 2.48
N GLU A 39 -5.44 0.87 1.47
CA GLU A 39 -6.37 -0.04 0.80
C GLU A 39 -5.67 -1.17 0.04
N MET A 40 -4.52 -0.89 -0.58
CA MET A 40 -3.70 -1.92 -1.23
C MET A 40 -3.13 -2.92 -0.24
N VAL A 41 -2.62 -2.47 0.90
CA VAL A 41 -2.09 -3.33 1.96
C VAL A 41 -3.20 -4.21 2.54
N LYS A 42 -4.35 -3.63 2.90
CA LYS A 42 -5.52 -4.39 3.40
C LYS A 42 -5.94 -5.48 2.42
N ARG A 43 -6.04 -5.15 1.13
CA ARG A 43 -6.44 -6.12 0.10
C ARG A 43 -5.49 -7.33 0.03
N VAL A 44 -4.20 -7.10 0.25
CA VAL A 44 -3.20 -8.17 0.27
C VAL A 44 -3.30 -8.98 1.55
N ASP A 45 -3.47 -8.32 2.70
CA ASP A 45 -3.66 -8.98 4.01
C ASP A 45 -4.95 -9.83 4.06
N ASP A 46 -6.04 -9.34 3.46
CA ASP A 46 -7.31 -10.06 3.33
C ASP A 46 -7.13 -11.43 2.64
N VAL A 47 -6.16 -11.59 1.74
CA VAL A 47 -5.87 -12.89 1.12
C VAL A 47 -5.40 -13.89 2.17
N VAL A 48 -4.54 -13.48 3.10
CA VAL A 48 -4.07 -14.31 4.21
C VAL A 48 -5.23 -14.61 5.14
N CYS A 49 -5.95 -13.58 5.58
CA CYS A 49 -7.07 -13.70 6.52
C CYS A 49 -8.17 -14.64 5.99
N ASN A 50 -8.49 -14.60 4.69
CA ASN A 50 -9.51 -15.46 4.09
C ASN A 50 -9.04 -16.91 3.87
N ASN A 51 -7.76 -17.21 4.01
CA ASN A 51 -7.17 -18.51 3.70
C ASN A 51 -6.31 -19.08 4.84
N TRP A 52 -6.44 -18.54 6.05
CA TRP A 52 -5.54 -18.81 7.18
C TRP A 52 -5.53 -20.29 7.61
N ASP A 53 -6.63 -20.99 7.42
CA ASP A 53 -6.84 -22.39 7.79
C ASP A 53 -6.58 -23.39 6.64
N SER A 54 -6.21 -22.89 5.46
CA SER A 54 -6.02 -23.73 4.28
C SER A 54 -4.85 -24.70 4.44
N CYS A 55 -5.11 -25.99 4.25
CA CYS A 55 -4.09 -27.03 4.23
C CYS A 55 -3.37 -27.18 2.87
N LEU A 56 -3.80 -26.43 1.84
CA LEU A 56 -3.23 -26.53 0.50
C LEU A 56 -1.84 -25.89 0.45
N ALA A 57 -0.85 -26.64 -0.02
CA ALA A 57 0.55 -26.19 -0.05
C ALA A 57 0.74 -24.90 -0.88
N SER A 58 0.00 -24.73 -1.98
CA SER A 58 0.03 -23.52 -2.79
C SER A 58 -0.50 -22.29 -2.05
N VAL A 59 -1.52 -22.47 -1.22
CA VAL A 59 -2.14 -21.39 -0.45
C VAL A 59 -1.23 -20.99 0.72
N LYS A 60 -0.68 -21.97 1.44
CA LYS A 60 0.32 -21.71 2.50
C LYS A 60 1.51 -20.91 1.99
N ARG A 61 2.05 -21.28 0.83
CA ARG A 61 3.16 -20.55 0.21
C ARG A 61 2.81 -19.08 -0.06
N SER A 62 1.59 -18.80 -0.54
CA SER A 62 1.15 -17.42 -0.75
C SER A 62 1.02 -16.67 0.58
N ASN A 63 0.45 -17.31 1.60
CA ASN A 63 0.31 -16.69 2.92
C ASN A 63 1.68 -16.38 3.54
N ASP A 64 2.61 -17.35 3.52
CA ASP A 64 3.98 -17.18 4.04
C ASP A 64 4.70 -16.01 3.36
N TYR A 65 4.57 -15.89 2.04
CA TYR A 65 5.17 -14.78 1.29
C TYR A 65 4.56 -13.43 1.69
N ILE A 66 3.24 -13.35 1.81
CA ILE A 66 2.56 -12.11 2.18
C ILE A 66 2.93 -11.70 3.61
N SER A 67 2.91 -12.64 4.57
CA SER A 67 3.31 -12.37 5.95
C SER A 67 4.77 -11.89 6.02
N ASP A 68 5.68 -12.51 5.28
CA ASP A 68 7.08 -12.05 5.20
C ASP A 68 7.18 -10.64 4.59
N PHE A 69 6.45 -10.36 3.52
CA PHE A 69 6.45 -9.04 2.90
C PHE A 69 5.95 -7.95 3.86
N LEU A 70 4.82 -8.17 4.53
CA LEU A 70 4.25 -7.19 5.46
C LEU A 70 5.17 -6.97 6.67
N THR A 71 5.64 -8.04 7.32
CA THR A 71 6.44 -7.94 8.55
C THR A 71 7.90 -7.56 8.28
N ASN A 72 8.55 -8.19 7.31
CA ASN A 72 9.99 -8.02 7.12
C ASN A 72 10.36 -6.93 6.13
N THR A 73 9.56 -6.74 5.07
CA THR A 73 9.79 -5.68 4.06
C THR A 73 9.16 -4.36 4.48
N LEU A 74 7.85 -4.35 4.76
CA LEU A 74 7.13 -3.12 5.10
C LEU A 74 7.21 -2.74 6.58
N LYS A 75 7.68 -3.64 7.46
CA LYS A 75 7.75 -3.42 8.91
C LYS A 75 6.39 -3.08 9.52
N ILE A 76 5.34 -3.70 8.99
CA ILE A 76 3.98 -3.63 9.53
C ILE A 76 3.80 -4.85 10.44
N GLU A 77 3.59 -4.61 11.73
CA GLU A 77 3.27 -5.67 12.70
C GLU A 77 1.76 -5.96 12.62
N GLY A 78 1.40 -7.23 12.41
CA GLY A 78 0.02 -7.73 12.39
C GLY A 78 -0.46 -8.20 13.75
#